data_AF-A0A851GSS9-F1
#
_entry.id   AF-A0A851GSS9-F1
#
_cell.length_a   1.000
_cell.length_b   1.000
_cell.length_c   1.000
_cell.angle_alpha   90.00
_cell.angle_beta   90.00
_cell.angle_gamma   90.00
#
_symmetry.space_group_name_H-M   'P 1'
#
loop_
_entity.id
_entity.type
_entity.pdbx_description
1 polymer ?
#
loop_
_entity_poly.entity_id
_entity_poly.type
_entity_poly.pdbx_seq_one_letter_code
_entity_poly.pdbx_strand_id
1 'polypeptide(L)'
;MENASSLGKIIISTPDNNDPNFVQTPILLVEHNDRGAVGFVLHFPLKRNLNELSEFTHYPPIPIYIGGPVDQEHLFFLHRRPDLIDDGTHIMDGIYYAGNFQQVLMHLQDQTLTEKDIRLFIGYAGWDPQQLEDEIKEGSWMVSEHPASYVFDYAQASNKV
;
A
#
# COMPACT_ATOMS: atom_id res chain seq x y z
N MET A 1 27.08 -7.01 6.76
CA MET A 1 25.94 -7.90 7.06
C MET A 1 24.89 -7.54 6.03
N GLU A 2 24.47 -8.48 5.19
CA GLU A 2 23.46 -8.22 4.16
C GLU A 2 22.19 -7.75 4.85
N ASN A 3 21.82 -6.48 4.66
CA ASN A 3 20.47 -6.02 4.97
C ASN A 3 19.54 -6.78 4.04
N ALA A 4 18.99 -7.90 4.52
CA ALA A 4 17.95 -8.62 3.81
C ALA A 4 16.77 -7.67 3.64
N SER A 5 16.59 -7.16 2.43
CA SER A 5 15.56 -6.17 2.12
C SER A 5 14.20 -6.66 2.59
N SER A 6 13.53 -5.86 3.42
CA SER A 6 12.15 -6.14 3.87
C SER A 6 11.11 -5.72 2.82
N LEU A 7 11.57 -5.25 1.65
CA LEU A 7 10.73 -4.88 0.52
C LEU A 7 9.82 -6.06 0.12
N GLY A 8 8.53 -5.79 -0.04
CA GLY A 8 7.53 -6.79 -0.39
C GLY A 8 7.11 -7.71 0.76
N LYS A 9 7.69 -7.56 1.96
CA LYS A 9 7.20 -8.26 3.15
C LYS A 9 6.00 -7.54 3.74
N ILE A 10 5.15 -8.31 4.41
CA ILE A 10 4.04 -7.77 5.20
C ILE A 10 4.44 -7.79 6.66
N ILE A 11 4.24 -6.69 7.36
CA ILE A 11 4.35 -6.64 8.81
C ILE A 11 2.96 -6.57 9.43
N ILE A 12 2.79 -7.26 10.55
CA ILE A 12 1.55 -7.31 11.30
C ILE A 12 1.87 -6.84 12.72
N SER A 13 1.14 -5.86 13.22
CA SER A 13 1.29 -5.38 14.59
C SER A 13 1.04 -6.52 15.58
N THR A 14 1.87 -6.64 16.60
CA THR A 14 1.61 -7.56 17.72
C THR A 14 0.76 -6.86 18.79
N PRO A 15 0.22 -7.59 19.79
CA PRO A 15 -0.47 -6.99 20.92
C PRO A 15 0.41 -6.03 21.75
N ASP A 16 1.74 -6.13 21.63
CA ASP A 16 2.69 -5.26 22.32
C ASP A 16 2.89 -3.92 21.59
N ASN A 17 2.32 -3.79 20.39
CA ASN A 17 2.26 -2.51 19.67
C ASN A 17 1.20 -1.60 20.31
N ASN A 18 1.66 -0.53 20.95
CA ASN A 18 0.81 0.44 21.63
C ASN A 18 0.29 1.55 20.70
N ASP A 19 0.59 1.53 19.40
CA ASP A 19 0.06 2.50 18.45
C ASP A 19 -1.39 2.16 18.06
N PRO A 20 -2.37 2.99 18.45
CA PRO A 20 -3.78 2.73 18.16
C PRO A 20 -4.11 2.72 16.66
N ASN A 21 -3.25 3.29 15.80
CA ASN A 21 -3.47 3.33 14.36
C ASN A 21 -3.26 1.97 13.68
N PHE A 22 -2.58 1.03 14.35
CA PHE A 22 -2.06 -0.17 13.70
C PHE A 22 -2.49 -1.50 14.32
N VAL A 23 -3.37 -1.50 15.34
CA VAL A 23 -3.82 -2.73 16.00
C VAL A 23 -4.36 -3.75 14.99
N GLN A 24 -3.73 -4.93 14.95
CA GLN A 24 -3.98 -6.05 14.02
C GLN A 24 -3.96 -5.67 12.53
N THR A 25 -3.15 -4.68 12.15
CA THR A 25 -3.17 -4.13 10.81
C THR A 25 -2.03 -4.69 9.95
N PRO A 26 -2.32 -5.34 8.82
CA PRO A 26 -1.29 -5.75 7.87
C PRO A 26 -0.79 -4.55 7.06
N ILE A 27 0.52 -4.35 7.05
CA ILE A 27 1.19 -3.29 6.29
C ILE A 27 2.15 -3.93 5.28
N LEU A 28 2.00 -3.59 4.01
CA LEU A 28 2.97 -3.97 2.96
C LEU A 28 4.12 -2.96 2.93
N LEU A 29 5.36 -3.43 3.05
CA LEU A 29 6.55 -2.59 2.91
C LEU A 29 6.92 -2.39 1.43
N VAL A 30 7.01 -1.14 1.00
CA VAL A 30 7.27 -0.74 -0.40
C VAL A 30 8.55 0.08 -0.57
N GLU A 31 9.15 0.52 0.53
CA GLU A 31 10.50 1.08 0.57
C GLU A 31 11.15 0.64 1.88
N HIS A 32 12.42 0.23 1.83
CA HIS A 32 13.24 0.00 3.02
C HIS A 32 14.71 0.22 2.66
N ASN A 33 15.29 1.31 3.17
CA ASN A 33 16.68 1.68 2.94
C ASN A 33 17.24 2.51 4.11
N ASP A 34 18.46 3.00 3.96
CA ASP A 34 19.23 3.73 4.96
C ASP A 34 18.55 5.04 5.43
N ARG A 35 17.54 5.52 4.68
CA ARG A 35 16.75 6.72 5.01
C ARG A 35 15.46 6.39 5.76
N GLY A 36 15.12 5.11 5.94
CA GLY A 36 13.90 4.66 6.60
C GLY A 36 13.11 3.64 5.79
N ALA A 37 11.84 3.47 6.16
CA ALA A 37 10.92 2.57 5.48
C ALA A 37 9.56 3.22 5.22
N VAL A 38 8.89 2.74 4.18
CA VAL A 38 7.53 3.15 3.80
C VAL A 38 6.70 1.90 3.59
N GLY A 39 5.45 1.94 4.07
CA GLY A 39 4.47 0.89 3.83
C GLY A 39 3.04 1.38 3.78
N PHE A 40 2.17 0.53 3.26
CA PHE A 40 0.73 0.80 3.16
C PHE A 40 -0.08 -0.20 3.95
N VAL A 41 -0.99 0.32 4.77
CA VAL A 41 -2.05 -0.46 5.40
C VAL A 41 -2.98 -1.04 4.34
N LEU A 42 -3.17 -2.37 4.36
CA LEU A 42 -3.94 -3.07 3.33
C LEU A 42 -5.45 -3.19 3.60
N HIS A 43 -5.88 -3.00 4.85
CA HIS A 43 -7.26 -3.30 5.26
C HIS A 43 -8.23 -2.14 5.07
N PHE A 44 -7.89 -0.90 5.41
CA PHE A 44 -8.93 0.12 5.62
C PHE A 44 -9.39 0.79 4.31
N PRO A 45 -10.52 0.38 3.67
CA PRO A 45 -11.09 1.19 2.61
C PRO A 45 -11.55 2.50 3.22
N LEU A 46 -11.14 3.59 2.60
CA LEU A 46 -11.86 4.84 2.75
C LEU A 46 -13.23 4.62 2.11
N LYS A 47 -14.31 5.01 2.79
CA LYS A 47 -15.67 4.99 2.20
C LYS A 47 -15.83 6.11 1.16
N ARG A 48 -14.89 6.18 0.21
CA ARG A 48 -14.72 7.21 -0.79
C ARG A 48 -13.96 6.64 -1.98
N ASN A 49 -14.41 6.98 -3.18
CA ASN A 49 -13.78 6.60 -4.43
C ASN A 49 -13.02 7.76 -5.06
N LEU A 50 -12.18 7.47 -6.05
CA LEU A 50 -11.41 8.44 -6.82
C LEU A 50 -12.30 9.54 -7.41
N ASN A 51 -13.43 9.18 -8.00
CA ASN A 51 -14.35 10.12 -8.65
C ASN A 51 -15.13 11.03 -7.68
N GLU A 52 -14.98 10.84 -6.38
CA GLU A 52 -15.51 11.74 -5.34
C GLU A 52 -14.51 12.83 -4.94
N LEU A 53 -13.32 12.83 -5.54
CA LEU A 53 -12.35 13.92 -5.48
C LEU A 53 -12.65 14.91 -6.61
N SER A 54 -12.61 16.21 -6.32
CA SER A 54 -13.02 17.27 -7.27
C SER A 54 -12.25 17.25 -8.58
N GLU A 55 -11.00 16.80 -8.56
CA GLU A 55 -10.11 16.72 -9.73
C GLU A 55 -10.42 15.53 -10.64
N PHE A 56 -11.10 14.49 -10.12
CA PHE A 56 -11.25 13.21 -10.80
C PHE A 56 -12.70 12.78 -11.04
N THR A 57 -13.66 13.72 -11.00
CA THR A 57 -15.09 13.45 -11.08
C THR A 57 -15.56 12.70 -12.35
N HIS A 58 -14.76 12.71 -13.42
CA HIS A 58 -15.07 12.05 -14.70
C HIS A 58 -14.50 10.63 -14.82
N TYR A 59 -13.68 10.17 -13.87
CA TYR A 59 -13.07 8.84 -13.89
C TYR A 59 -14.00 7.78 -13.26
N PRO A 60 -13.74 6.48 -13.48
CA PRO A 60 -14.45 5.41 -12.79
C PRO A 60 -14.33 5.50 -11.26
N PRO A 61 -15.31 4.96 -10.50
CA PRO A 61 -15.27 4.95 -9.04
C PRO A 61 -14.27 3.90 -8.54
N ILE A 62 -12.99 4.25 -8.48
CA ILE A 62 -11.94 3.39 -7.92
C ILE A 62 -11.86 3.59 -6.40
N PRO A 63 -11.99 2.54 -5.58
CA PRO A 63 -11.91 2.66 -4.12
C PRO A 63 -10.55 3.20 -3.65
N ILE A 64 -10.58 4.11 -2.68
CA ILE A 64 -9.38 4.63 -2.00
C ILE A 64 -9.24 3.92 -0.66
N TYR A 65 -8.01 3.66 -0.22
CA TYR A 65 -7.68 3.08 1.08
C TYR A 65 -6.92 4.09 1.95
N ILE A 66 -6.99 3.95 3.26
CA ILE A 66 -6.10 4.68 4.17
C ILE A 66 -4.80 3.90 4.24
N GLY A 67 -3.71 4.47 3.72
CA GLY A 67 -2.41 3.83 3.70
C GLY A 67 -1.61 4.04 4.98
N GLY A 68 -1.89 5.10 5.74
CA GLY A 68 -1.32 5.37 7.05
C GLY A 68 -1.47 6.84 7.47
N PRO A 69 -0.85 7.25 8.60
CA PRO A 69 -1.03 8.58 9.17
C PRO A 69 -0.18 9.68 8.50
N VAL A 70 0.83 9.31 7.72
CA VAL A 70 1.75 10.27 7.10
C VAL A 70 1.21 10.69 5.72
N ASP A 71 1.32 11.97 5.40
CA ASP A 71 1.03 12.54 4.08
C ASP A 71 -0.39 12.25 3.53
N GLN A 72 -1.41 12.45 4.37
CA GLN A 72 -2.82 12.18 4.06
C GLN A 72 -3.47 13.17 3.08
N GLU A 73 -2.68 14.04 2.44
CA GLU A 73 -3.14 14.95 1.39
C GLU A 73 -2.84 14.40 -0.02
N HIS A 74 -1.94 13.41 -0.14
CA HIS A 74 -1.50 12.87 -1.43
C HIS A 74 -2.03 11.46 -1.70
N LEU A 75 -2.20 11.16 -3.00
CA LEU A 75 -2.54 9.84 -3.50
C LEU A 75 -1.28 9.05 -3.79
N PHE A 76 -1.28 7.80 -3.32
CA PHE A 76 -0.28 6.78 -3.63
C PHE A 76 -0.99 5.60 -4.28
N PHE A 77 -0.24 4.76 -5.01
CA PHE A 77 -0.84 3.60 -5.64
C PHE A 77 0.10 2.41 -5.80
N LEU A 78 -0.52 1.23 -5.77
CA LEU A 78 0.06 -0.05 -6.19
C LEU A 78 -0.64 -0.51 -7.45
N HIS A 79 0.08 -1.10 -8.41
CA HIS A 79 -0.50 -1.61 -9.64
C HIS A 79 0.11 -2.96 -10.07
N ARG A 80 -0.61 -3.66 -10.95
CA ARG A 80 -0.20 -4.96 -11.53
C ARG A 80 0.08 -4.90 -13.03
N ARG A 81 0.20 -3.69 -13.58
CA ARG A 81 0.30 -3.41 -15.02
C ARG A 81 1.59 -2.67 -15.38
N PRO A 82 2.77 -3.30 -15.23
CA PRO A 82 4.04 -2.72 -15.70
C PRO A 82 4.09 -2.58 -17.23
N ASP A 83 3.17 -3.22 -17.94
CA ASP A 83 2.98 -3.09 -19.38
C ASP A 83 2.23 -1.82 -19.80
N LEU A 84 1.54 -1.16 -18.85
CA LEU A 84 0.77 0.07 -19.09
C LEU A 84 1.32 1.30 -18.36
N ILE A 85 2.00 1.08 -17.24
CA ILE A 85 2.45 2.14 -16.34
C ILE A 85 3.96 2.05 -16.20
N ASP A 86 4.64 3.06 -16.71
CA ASP A 86 6.08 3.21 -16.66
C ASP A 86 6.55 3.70 -15.28
N ASP A 87 7.85 3.55 -15.02
CA ASP A 87 8.56 4.04 -13.82
C ASP A 87 8.07 3.46 -12.46
N GLY A 88 7.27 2.40 -12.49
CA GLY A 88 6.86 1.66 -11.30
C GLY A 88 8.02 0.85 -10.69
N THR A 89 8.17 0.89 -9.38
CA THR A 89 9.15 0.08 -8.65
C THR A 89 8.60 -1.31 -8.39
N HIS A 90 9.27 -2.36 -8.86
CA HIS A 90 8.87 -3.73 -8.57
C HIS A 90 9.00 -4.05 -7.07
N ILE A 91 7.91 -4.46 -6.43
CA ILE A 91 7.86 -4.77 -5.00
C ILE A 91 7.90 -6.29 -4.77
N MET A 92 6.97 -7.02 -5.38
CA MET A 92 6.86 -8.48 -5.27
C MET A 92 5.93 -9.02 -6.34
N ASP A 93 6.15 -10.24 -6.86
CA ASP A 93 5.19 -11.06 -7.62
C ASP A 93 4.14 -10.29 -8.46
N GLY A 94 4.61 -9.41 -9.36
CA GLY A 94 3.74 -8.65 -10.27
C GLY A 94 3.01 -7.45 -9.64
N ILE A 95 3.43 -7.01 -8.46
CA ILE A 95 3.02 -5.78 -7.77
C ILE A 95 4.12 -4.75 -7.88
N TYR A 96 3.72 -3.56 -8.31
CA TYR A 96 4.59 -2.42 -8.50
C TYR A 96 4.06 -1.25 -7.67
N TYR A 97 4.98 -0.47 -7.11
CA TYR A 97 4.70 0.74 -6.35
C TYR A 97 5.02 1.97 -7.20
N ALA A 98 4.11 2.95 -7.14
CA ALA A 98 4.21 4.21 -7.86
C ALA A 98 4.33 3.99 -9.38
N GLY A 99 4.89 4.98 -10.08
CA GLY A 99 4.97 5.04 -11.53
C GLY A 99 4.29 6.29 -12.07
N ASN A 100 4.05 6.32 -13.38
CA ASN A 100 3.47 7.48 -14.04
C ASN A 100 1.94 7.57 -13.79
N PHE A 101 1.54 8.46 -12.89
CA PHE A 101 0.13 8.64 -12.54
C PHE A 101 -0.73 9.19 -13.71
N GLN A 102 -0.14 9.92 -14.66
CA GLN A 102 -0.90 10.38 -15.83
C GLN A 102 -1.31 9.19 -16.73
N GLN A 103 -0.46 8.17 -16.84
CA GLN A 103 -0.80 6.93 -17.56
C GLN A 103 -1.89 6.15 -16.84
N VAL A 104 -1.86 6.11 -15.50
CA VAL A 104 -2.94 5.53 -14.69
C VAL A 104 -4.29 6.18 -15.06
N LEU A 105 -4.36 7.51 -15.02
CA LEU A 105 -5.60 8.24 -15.35
C LEU A 105 -6.06 7.97 -16.77
N MET A 106 -5.16 8.03 -17.76
CA MET A 106 -5.47 7.72 -19.16
C MET A 106 -6.07 6.31 -19.30
N HIS A 107 -5.45 5.30 -18.70
CA HIS A 107 -5.90 3.91 -18.81
C HIS A 107 -7.19 3.63 -18.01
N LEU A 108 -7.44 4.34 -16.91
CA LEU A 108 -8.71 4.31 -16.19
C LEU A 108 -9.84 4.90 -17.05
N GLN A 109 -9.58 6.01 -17.74
CA GLN A 109 -10.55 6.63 -18.64
C GLN A 109 -10.90 5.72 -19.82
N ASP A 110 -9.89 5.05 -20.40
CA ASP A 110 -10.06 4.11 -21.50
C ASP A 110 -10.56 2.72 -21.06
N GLN A 111 -10.79 2.52 -19.76
CA GLN A 111 -11.22 1.24 -19.15
C GLN A 111 -10.29 0.06 -19.41
N THR A 112 -9.01 0.34 -19.71
CA THR A 112 -7.95 -0.66 -19.90
C THR A 112 -7.21 -1.00 -18.61
N LEU A 113 -7.40 -0.16 -17.58
CA LEU A 113 -7.04 -0.38 -16.19
C LEU A 113 -8.32 -0.36 -15.34
N THR A 114 -8.48 -1.30 -14.40
CA THR A 114 -9.65 -1.41 -13.53
C THR A 114 -9.27 -1.49 -12.06
N GLU A 115 -10.25 -1.44 -11.15
CA GLU A 115 -10.04 -1.62 -9.71
C GLU A 115 -9.36 -2.95 -9.31
N LYS A 116 -9.33 -3.94 -10.22
CA LYS A 116 -8.63 -5.22 -10.01
C LYS A 116 -7.12 -5.12 -10.25
N ASP A 117 -6.71 -4.09 -10.99
CA ASP A 117 -5.34 -3.90 -11.46
C ASP A 117 -4.58 -2.86 -10.64
N ILE A 118 -5.30 -1.98 -9.93
CA ILE A 118 -4.73 -0.86 -9.16
C ILE A 118 -5.39 -0.74 -7.79
N ARG A 119 -4.60 -0.33 -6.80
CA ARG A 119 -5.07 0.05 -5.48
C ARG A 119 -4.57 1.45 -5.14
N LEU A 120 -5.49 2.35 -4.80
CA LEU A 120 -5.20 3.72 -4.43
C LEU A 120 -5.19 3.90 -2.91
N PHE A 121 -4.29 4.72 -2.41
CA PHE A 121 -4.13 5.02 -1.00
C PHE A 121 -4.06 6.53 -0.79
N ILE A 122 -4.57 6.99 0.35
CA ILE A 122 -4.24 8.29 0.92
C ILE A 122 -3.31 8.07 2.10
N GLY A 123 -2.17 8.74 2.08
CA GLY A 123 -1.12 8.62 3.06
C GLY A 123 -0.41 7.25 3.11
N TYR A 124 0.58 7.14 3.98
CA TYR A 124 1.39 5.94 4.20
C TYR A 124 1.82 5.80 5.67
N ALA A 125 2.29 4.61 6.03
CA ALA A 125 3.01 4.35 7.28
C ALA A 125 4.51 4.52 7.01
N GLY A 126 5.17 5.37 7.78
CA GLY A 126 6.58 5.71 7.61
C GLY A 126 7.38 5.41 8.86
N TRP A 127 8.62 5.01 8.65
CA TRP A 127 9.61 4.80 9.70
C TRP A 127 10.85 5.62 9.40
N ASP A 128 11.37 6.28 10.45
CA ASP A 128 12.68 6.90 10.42
C ASP A 128 13.80 5.83 10.26
N PRO A 129 15.02 6.23 9.89
CA PRO A 129 16.14 5.31 9.77
C PRO A 129 16.28 4.41 11.02
N GLN A 130 16.44 3.10 10.80
CA GLN A 130 16.61 2.06 11.84
C GLN A 130 15.39 1.78 12.73
N GLN A 131 14.35 2.62 12.69
CA GLN A 131 13.18 2.52 13.57
C GLN A 131 12.42 1.22 13.34
N LEU A 132 12.15 0.85 12.08
CA LEU A 132 11.39 -0.37 11.76
C LEU A 132 12.07 -1.62 12.32
N GLU A 133 13.38 -1.74 12.14
CA GLU A 133 14.11 -2.90 12.62
C GLU A 133 14.19 -2.95 14.14
N ASP A 134 14.25 -1.80 14.81
CA ASP A 134 14.22 -1.74 16.27
C ASP A 134 12.84 -2.14 16.80
N GLU A 135 11.76 -1.66 16.19
CA GLU A 135 10.39 -2.08 16.53
C GLU A 135 10.15 -3.57 16.26
N ILE A 136 10.75 -4.15 15.21
CA ILE A 136 10.73 -5.61 14.96
C ILE A 136 11.49 -6.35 16.06
N LYS A 137 12.68 -5.88 16.46
CA LYS A 137 13.48 -6.51 17.54
C LYS A 137 12.78 -6.45 18.89
N GLU A 138 12.09 -5.35 19.16
CA GLU A 138 11.29 -5.13 20.37
C GLU A 138 9.98 -5.93 20.36
N GLY A 139 9.63 -6.53 19.21
CA GLY A 139 8.48 -7.40 19.07
C GLY A 139 7.19 -6.66 18.77
N SER A 140 7.21 -5.36 18.44
CA SER A 140 6.04 -4.58 18.03
C SER A 140 5.48 -5.01 16.67
N TRP A 141 6.33 -5.61 15.82
CA TRP A 141 5.96 -6.11 14.50
C TRP A 141 6.42 -7.55 14.28
N MET A 142 5.52 -8.35 13.72
CA MET A 142 5.85 -9.65 13.17
C MET A 142 5.93 -9.56 11.65
N VAL A 143 7.06 -9.97 11.09
CA VAL A 143 7.26 -10.06 9.65
C VAL A 143 6.65 -11.37 9.14
N SER A 144 5.81 -11.28 8.11
CA SER A 144 5.10 -12.40 7.50
C SER A 144 5.24 -12.37 5.98
N GLU A 145 5.40 -13.55 5.39
CA GLU A 145 5.41 -13.72 3.94
C GLU A 145 4.02 -14.09 3.45
N HIS A 146 3.55 -13.39 2.42
CA HIS A 146 2.26 -13.63 1.80
C HIS A 146 2.38 -13.59 0.29
N PRO A 147 1.53 -14.29 -0.47
CA PRO A 147 1.48 -14.14 -1.92
C PRO A 147 0.95 -12.75 -2.30
N ALA A 148 1.33 -12.24 -3.48
CA ALA A 148 0.83 -10.97 -4.01
C ALA A 148 -0.71 -10.87 -4.04
N SER A 149 -1.41 -11.99 -4.19
CA SER A 149 -2.88 -12.02 -4.14
C SER A 149 -3.42 -11.44 -2.82
N TYR A 150 -2.72 -11.60 -1.70
CA TYR A 150 -3.10 -11.04 -0.41
C TYR A 150 -3.25 -9.51 -0.45
N VAL A 151 -2.41 -8.81 -1.21
CA VAL A 151 -2.46 -7.34 -1.32
C VAL A 151 -3.76 -6.88 -1.96
N PHE A 152 -4.31 -7.58 -2.96
CA PHE A 152 -5.51 -7.18 -3.66
C PHE A 152 -6.79 -7.86 -3.14
N ASP A 153 -6.67 -9.07 -2.59
CA ASP A 153 -7.81 -9.89 -2.16
C ASP A 153 -8.25 -9.63 -0.71
N TYR A 154 -7.40 -8.98 0.11
CA TYR A 154 -7.71 -8.70 1.52
C TYR A 154 -9.05 -7.95 1.70
N ALA A 155 -9.42 -7.10 0.74
CA ALA A 155 -10.66 -6.34 0.76
C ALA A 155 -11.94 -7.20 0.66
N GLN A 156 -11.83 -8.46 0.24
CA GLN A 156 -12.97 -9.37 0.07
C GLN A 156 -13.26 -10.22 1.32
N ALA A 157 -12.30 -10.37 2.24
CA ALA A 157 -12.42 -11.30 3.37
C ALA A 157 -13.22 -10.73 4.56
N SER A 158 -13.31 -9.41 4.70
CA SER A 158 -13.90 -8.74 5.88
C SER A 158 -15.41 -8.52 5.82
N ASN A 159 -16.08 -8.87 4.71
CA ASN A 159 -17.54 -8.73 4.54
C ASN A 159 -18.34 -9.99 4.92
N LYS A 160 -17.75 -10.90 5.70
CA LYS A 160 -18.48 -12.02 6.33
C LYS A 160 -18.53 -11.85 7.84
N VAL A 161 -19.43 -10.97 8.31
CA VAL A 161 -20.11 -11.11 9.60
C VAL A 161 -21.57 -10.73 9.41
#